data_AF-A0A2P2CJT8-F1
#
_entry.id   AF-A0A2P2CJT8-F1
#
_cell.length_a   1.000
_cell.length_b   1.000
_cell.length_c   1.000
_cell.angle_alpha   90.00
_cell.angle_beta   90.00
_cell.angle_gamma   90.00
#
_symmetry.space_group_name_H-M   'P 1'
#
loop_
_entity.id
_entity.type
_entity.pdbx_description
1 polymer ?
#
loop_
_entity_poly.entity_id
_entity_poly.type
_entity_poly.pdbx_seq_one_letter_code
_entity_poly.pdbx_strand_id
1 'polypeptide(L)'
;MLPSRRNVVRTAAWTVPVVAAAVGAPAFAASCGTTSYTWRLDWGNETTDDAFSTAYPSAPTTNAQGVRAGTATITGPAGTTPMTVSFTSTSVGTDTRTNNNLRVDAGTYPSIGGTGGTGLLLQHQNITSGRANSRQEVVIAFGRPVTNLQFSVTDIDSNDQQGNNNDFYDQVELTGTRSYTFTSRGGGNTYVIGAGTQNDPWHMYNDDTVANDSGANSDRGNVNLTYPGPVSSITLTYWTSRGSGNQAIFLSDFTFTAMGC
;
A
#
# COMPACT_ATOMS: atom_id res chain seq x y z
N MET A 1 82.88 -24.45 10.28
CA MET A 1 81.51 -24.87 10.64
C MET A 1 80.60 -23.64 10.62
N LEU A 2 79.34 -23.88 10.23
CA LEU A 2 78.37 -22.95 9.62
C LEU A 2 77.96 -21.72 10.46
N PRO A 3 77.46 -20.64 9.81
CA PRO A 3 76.98 -19.42 10.45
C PRO A 3 75.58 -19.60 11.06
N SER A 4 75.36 -19.08 12.28
CA SER A 4 74.01 -18.99 12.88
C SER A 4 73.41 -17.61 12.59
N ARG A 5 72.32 -17.59 11.83
CA ARG A 5 71.52 -16.38 11.54
C ARG A 5 70.45 -16.23 12.62
N ARG A 6 70.53 -15.17 13.42
CA ARG A 6 69.48 -14.78 14.37
C ARG A 6 68.48 -13.89 13.66
N ASN A 7 67.26 -14.38 13.45
CA ASN A 7 66.14 -13.63 12.90
C ASN A 7 65.69 -12.55 13.89
N VAL A 8 65.58 -11.30 13.41
CA VAL A 8 64.92 -10.21 14.14
C VAL A 8 63.46 -10.17 13.68
N VAL A 9 62.54 -10.50 14.57
CA VAL A 9 61.10 -10.29 14.32
C VAL A 9 60.80 -8.81 14.54
N ARG A 10 60.33 -8.12 13.50
CA ARG A 10 59.72 -6.79 13.60
C ARG A 10 58.20 -6.97 13.58
N THR A 11 57.54 -6.79 14.72
CA THR A 11 56.09 -6.65 14.77
C THR A 11 55.73 -5.20 14.50
N ALA A 12 55.05 -4.91 13.40
CA ALA A 12 54.39 -3.64 13.17
C ALA A 12 53.06 -3.63 13.92
N ALA A 13 52.93 -2.79 14.95
CA ALA A 13 51.63 -2.51 15.57
C ALA A 13 50.91 -1.47 14.71
N TRP A 14 49.86 -1.89 14.01
CA TRP A 14 49.00 -0.97 13.27
C TRP A 14 47.96 -0.42 14.24
N THR A 15 48.05 0.87 14.57
CA THR A 15 47.00 1.58 15.31
C THR A 15 45.88 1.92 14.32
N VAL A 16 44.70 1.32 14.51
CA VAL A 16 43.49 1.70 13.76
C VAL A 16 42.93 2.99 14.38
N PRO A 17 42.61 4.04 13.60
CA PRO A 17 41.91 5.19 14.13
C PRO A 17 40.49 4.80 14.52
N VAL A 18 40.15 4.88 15.80
CA VAL A 18 38.77 4.85 16.26
C VAL A 18 38.16 6.22 15.95
N VAL A 19 37.40 6.31 14.86
CA VAL A 19 36.54 7.46 14.62
C VAL A 19 35.32 7.31 15.51
N ALA A 20 35.31 8.03 16.64
CA ALA A 20 34.11 8.20 17.43
C ALA A 20 33.16 9.14 16.68
N ALA A 21 32.20 8.58 15.96
CA ALA A 21 31.08 9.34 15.42
C ALA A 21 30.15 9.71 16.59
N ALA A 22 30.29 10.93 17.12
CA ALA A 22 29.24 11.54 17.92
C ALA A 22 28.09 11.89 16.96
N VAL A 23 27.20 10.93 16.72
CA VAL A 23 25.92 11.23 16.08
C VAL A 23 25.15 12.10 17.06
N GLY A 24 25.04 13.39 16.73
CA GLY A 24 24.08 14.26 17.42
C GLY A 24 22.72 13.63 17.24
N ALA A 25 22.16 13.07 18.31
CA ALA A 25 20.77 12.68 18.34
C ALA A 25 19.97 13.92 17.91
N PRO A 26 19.14 13.86 16.84
CA PRO A 26 18.33 15.00 16.49
C PRO A 26 17.48 15.33 17.71
N ALA A 27 17.63 16.57 18.20
CA ALA A 27 16.77 17.14 19.22
C ALA A 27 15.39 17.43 18.60
N PHE A 28 14.66 16.36 18.26
CA PHE A 28 13.23 16.31 18.03
C PHE A 28 12.63 15.29 19.01
N ALA A 29 12.98 15.45 20.29
CA ALA A 29 12.27 14.83 21.39
C ALA A 29 11.56 15.94 22.18
N ALA A 30 10.71 16.72 21.51
CA ALA A 30 9.46 17.05 22.18
C ALA A 30 8.79 15.68 22.35
N SER A 31 8.87 15.10 23.55
CA SER A 31 8.33 13.76 23.77
C SER A 31 6.88 13.78 23.34
N CYS A 32 6.55 13.04 22.29
CA CYS A 32 5.16 12.72 21.98
C CYS A 32 4.47 12.35 23.29
N GLY A 33 3.26 12.87 23.52
CA GLY A 33 2.51 12.48 24.69
C GLY A 33 2.35 10.95 24.73
N THR A 34 2.17 10.40 25.93
CA THR A 34 1.84 8.97 26.08
C THR A 34 0.40 8.65 25.67
N THR A 35 -0.39 9.68 25.38
CA THR A 35 -1.79 9.56 24.99
C THR A 35 -1.90 9.13 23.54
N SER A 36 -2.64 8.04 23.32
CA SER A 36 -3.03 7.59 21.99
C SER A 36 -4.42 8.09 21.64
N TYR A 37 -4.61 8.42 20.37
CA TYR A 37 -5.89 8.88 19.82
C TYR A 37 -6.31 7.97 18.69
N THR A 38 -7.62 7.92 18.43
CA THR A 38 -8.15 7.36 17.18
C THR A 38 -8.04 8.42 16.10
N TRP A 39 -7.41 8.06 15.00
CA TRP A 39 -7.25 8.87 13.81
C TRP A 39 -8.06 8.24 12.68
N ARG A 40 -8.52 9.07 11.76
CA ARG A 40 -9.21 8.64 10.55
C ARG A 40 -8.62 9.36 9.35
N LEU A 41 -8.35 8.61 8.29
CA LEU A 41 -8.16 9.15 6.95
C LEU A 41 -9.48 8.93 6.22
N ASP A 42 -10.23 10.00 6.00
CA ASP A 42 -11.52 9.98 5.29
C ASP A 42 -11.35 10.55 3.89
N TRP A 43 -11.57 9.72 2.86
CA TRP A 43 -11.42 10.17 1.48
C TRP A 43 -12.57 11.05 1.00
N GLY A 44 -13.74 10.97 1.65
CA GLY A 44 -14.94 11.74 1.29
C GLY A 44 -14.98 13.14 1.90
N ASN A 45 -14.13 13.42 2.89
CA ASN A 45 -14.10 14.67 3.64
C ASN A 45 -12.76 15.40 3.46
N GLU A 46 -12.50 15.94 2.26
CA GLU A 46 -11.29 16.75 1.97
C GLU A 46 -11.36 18.17 2.56
N THR A 47 -11.78 18.32 3.82
CA THR A 47 -11.66 19.61 4.53
C THR A 47 -10.22 19.84 4.95
N THR A 48 -9.90 21.04 5.46
CA THR A 48 -8.54 21.34 5.99
C THR A 48 -8.10 20.37 7.09
N ASP A 49 -9.06 19.70 7.73
CA ASP A 49 -8.79 18.77 8.81
C ASP A 49 -8.27 17.43 8.26
N ASP A 50 -8.64 16.97 7.07
CA ASP A 50 -8.11 15.76 6.41
C ASP A 50 -7.71 16.06 4.95
N ALA A 51 -6.59 16.76 4.80
CA ALA A 51 -6.11 17.19 3.48
C ALA A 51 -5.28 16.09 2.79
N PHE A 52 -5.79 15.53 1.69
CA PHE A 52 -4.99 14.70 0.79
C PHE A 52 -4.30 15.57 -0.27
N SER A 53 -2.97 15.44 -0.37
CA SER A 53 -2.20 16.13 -1.39
C SER A 53 -1.43 15.11 -2.25
N THR A 54 -1.61 15.21 -3.55
CA THR A 54 -0.84 14.42 -4.51
C THR A 54 0.30 15.27 -5.05
N ALA A 55 1.54 14.85 -4.83
CA ALA A 55 2.70 15.47 -5.46
C ALA A 55 3.05 14.69 -6.72
N TYR A 56 2.63 15.20 -7.89
CA TYR A 56 3.09 14.69 -9.18
C TYR A 56 4.31 15.51 -9.63
N PRO A 57 5.35 14.91 -10.25
CA PRO A 57 6.14 15.68 -11.18
C PRO A 57 5.19 16.19 -12.28
N SER A 58 5.22 17.50 -12.56
CA SER A 58 4.34 18.20 -13.51
C SER A 58 4.44 17.70 -14.95
N ALA A 59 5.41 16.83 -15.23
CA ALA A 59 5.51 16.02 -16.42
C ALA A 59 5.92 14.60 -16.02
N PRO A 60 5.35 13.54 -16.64
CA PRO A 60 5.97 12.22 -16.55
C PRO A 60 7.40 12.36 -17.10
N THR A 61 8.41 12.17 -16.24
CA THR A 61 9.81 12.12 -16.68
C THR A 61 9.99 10.84 -17.49
N THR A 62 9.66 10.90 -18.79
CA THR A 62 10.14 10.12 -19.94
C THR A 62 10.56 8.65 -19.78
N ASN A 63 10.05 7.95 -18.77
CA ASN A 63 10.18 6.52 -18.59
C ASN A 63 8.78 6.06 -18.19
N ALA A 64 8.12 5.26 -19.03
CA ALA A 64 6.75 4.78 -18.82
C ALA A 64 6.57 3.87 -17.57
N GLN A 65 7.56 3.82 -16.67
CA GLN A 65 7.61 3.02 -15.44
C GLN A 65 7.59 3.87 -14.14
N GLY A 66 7.22 5.15 -14.23
CA GLY A 66 7.39 6.15 -13.16
C GLY A 66 6.67 5.85 -11.84
N VAL A 67 7.41 5.99 -10.75
CA VAL A 67 6.90 6.00 -9.38
C VAL A 67 5.87 7.13 -9.23
N ARG A 68 4.68 6.84 -8.69
CA ARG A 68 3.69 7.85 -8.29
C ARG A 68 3.65 7.95 -6.78
N ALA A 69 3.58 9.16 -6.24
CA ALA A 69 3.50 9.38 -4.81
C ALA A 69 2.36 10.32 -4.42
N GLY A 70 1.74 10.06 -3.26
CA GLY A 70 0.75 10.92 -2.63
C GLY A 70 0.97 10.95 -1.12
N THR A 71 0.53 12.00 -0.45
CA THR A 71 0.60 12.12 1.01
C THR A 71 -0.69 12.72 1.56
N ALA A 72 -1.35 11.95 2.42
CA ALA A 72 -2.44 12.43 3.26
C ALA A 72 -1.88 13.08 4.51
N THR A 73 -2.42 14.22 4.89
CA THR A 73 -2.17 14.87 6.18
C THR A 73 -3.49 14.92 6.95
N ILE A 74 -3.54 14.22 8.08
CA ILE A 74 -4.69 14.06 8.94
C ILE A 74 -4.48 14.96 10.16
N THR A 75 -5.37 15.91 10.36
CA THR A 75 -5.35 16.81 11.52
C THR A 75 -5.88 16.04 12.70
N GLY A 76 -5.01 15.92 13.71
CA GLY A 76 -5.37 15.22 14.93
C GLY A 76 -6.22 16.07 15.85
N PRO A 77 -6.60 15.49 17.01
CA PRO A 77 -7.20 16.25 18.09
C PRO A 77 -6.36 17.47 18.49
N ALA A 78 -7.03 18.50 19.00
CA ALA A 78 -6.36 19.74 19.43
C ALA A 78 -5.20 19.44 20.38
N GLY A 79 -4.03 20.03 20.10
CA GLY A 79 -2.80 19.81 20.86
C GLY A 79 -1.93 18.65 20.35
N THR A 80 -2.25 18.07 19.20
CA THR A 80 -1.39 17.10 18.49
C THR A 80 -0.83 17.67 17.19
N THR A 81 0.35 17.22 16.79
CA THR A 81 0.90 17.36 15.43
C THR A 81 0.12 16.46 14.45
N PRO A 82 -0.09 16.91 13.20
CA PRO A 82 -0.75 16.10 12.18
C PRO A 82 -0.10 14.74 11.93
N MET A 83 -0.91 13.74 11.60
CA MET A 83 -0.43 12.44 11.11
C MET A 83 -0.26 12.51 9.59
N THR A 84 0.79 11.89 9.07
CA THR A 84 0.95 11.71 7.62
C THR A 84 0.83 10.24 7.24
N VAL A 85 0.18 9.99 6.10
CA VAL A 85 0.18 8.68 5.43
C VAL A 85 0.65 8.89 4.00
N SER A 86 1.77 8.29 3.63
CA SER A 86 2.30 8.37 2.28
C SER A 86 2.05 7.09 1.50
N PHE A 87 1.79 7.26 0.20
CA PHE A 87 1.51 6.20 -0.74
C PHE A 87 2.53 6.31 -1.86
N THR A 88 3.35 5.30 -2.06
CA THR A 88 4.33 5.23 -3.15
C THR A 88 4.02 4.04 -4.03
N SER A 89 3.59 4.30 -5.26
CA SER A 89 3.22 3.27 -6.22
C SER A 89 4.29 3.09 -7.30
N THR A 90 4.83 1.88 -7.42
CA THR A 90 5.91 1.48 -8.35
C THR A 90 5.47 0.36 -9.29
N SER A 91 5.73 0.48 -10.59
CA SER A 91 5.33 -0.50 -11.60
C SER A 91 6.48 -1.47 -11.73
N VAL A 92 6.15 -2.75 -11.80
CA VAL A 92 7.12 -3.78 -12.15
C VAL A 92 6.69 -4.42 -13.45
N GLY A 93 7.64 -4.60 -14.37
CA GLY A 93 7.39 -5.16 -15.69
C GLY A 93 6.86 -4.13 -16.68
N THR A 94 5.88 -4.51 -17.50
CA THR A 94 5.33 -3.67 -18.58
C THR A 94 4.19 -2.76 -18.13
N ASP A 95 3.74 -2.90 -16.88
CA ASP A 95 2.58 -2.18 -16.36
C ASP A 95 2.78 -0.67 -16.38
N THR A 96 1.77 0.07 -16.84
CA THR A 96 1.74 1.52 -16.68
C THR A 96 0.52 1.95 -15.87
N ARG A 97 0.59 3.14 -15.29
CA ARG A 97 -0.47 3.70 -14.44
C ARG A 97 -1.25 4.74 -15.19
N THR A 98 -2.57 4.71 -15.07
CA THR A 98 -3.40 5.81 -15.57
C THR A 98 -3.06 7.09 -14.82
N ASN A 99 -3.47 8.24 -15.37
CA ASN A 99 -3.30 9.52 -14.68
C ASN A 99 -4.15 9.66 -13.41
N ASN A 100 -5.12 8.76 -13.23
CA ASN A 100 -5.99 8.72 -12.06
C ASN A 100 -5.45 7.82 -10.94
N ASN A 101 -4.36 7.08 -11.16
CA ASN A 101 -3.75 6.26 -10.12
C ASN A 101 -3.23 7.14 -8.95
N LEU A 102 -3.55 6.74 -7.71
CA LEU A 102 -3.40 7.52 -6.48
C LEU A 102 -4.22 8.82 -6.47
N ARG A 103 -5.44 8.79 -7.01
CA ARG A 103 -6.43 9.86 -6.85
C ARG A 103 -7.66 9.37 -6.14
N VAL A 104 -8.33 10.31 -5.48
CA VAL A 104 -9.72 10.19 -5.10
C VAL A 104 -10.55 10.80 -6.23
N ASP A 105 -11.48 10.03 -6.79
CA ASP A 105 -12.40 10.52 -7.82
C ASP A 105 -13.83 10.27 -7.37
N ALA A 106 -14.31 11.14 -6.47
CA ALA A 106 -15.66 11.07 -5.92
C ALA A 106 -16.76 11.34 -6.95
N GLY A 107 -16.43 11.94 -8.10
CA GLY A 107 -17.39 12.18 -9.18
C GLY A 107 -17.70 10.90 -9.95
N THR A 108 -16.66 10.13 -10.28
CA THR A 108 -16.80 8.84 -10.98
C THR A 108 -17.15 7.70 -10.01
N TYR A 109 -16.57 7.70 -8.80
CA TYR A 109 -16.71 6.65 -7.80
C TYR A 109 -17.19 7.21 -6.46
N PRO A 110 -18.48 7.59 -6.35
CA PRO A 110 -19.04 8.19 -5.14
C PRO A 110 -19.27 7.17 -4.00
N SER A 111 -19.28 5.86 -4.31
CA SER A 111 -19.49 4.77 -3.36
C SER A 111 -18.72 3.54 -3.82
N ILE A 112 -17.42 3.52 -3.55
CA ILE A 112 -16.54 2.41 -3.95
C ILE A 112 -16.95 1.13 -3.22
N GLY A 113 -17.06 0.02 -3.94
CA GLY A 113 -17.38 -1.28 -3.34
C GLY A 113 -18.65 -1.29 -2.47
N GLY A 114 -19.58 -0.35 -2.67
CA GLY A 114 -20.79 -0.24 -1.84
C GLY A 114 -20.54 0.23 -0.41
N THR A 115 -19.37 0.80 -0.13
CA THR A 115 -18.99 1.30 1.21
C THR A 115 -19.76 2.54 1.64
N GLY A 116 -20.43 3.23 0.71
CA GLY A 116 -21.10 4.51 0.98
C GLY A 116 -20.14 5.71 0.98
N GLY A 117 -18.87 5.51 0.66
CA GLY A 117 -17.85 6.56 0.53
C GLY A 117 -16.95 6.36 -0.69
N THR A 118 -16.11 7.36 -0.96
CA THR A 118 -15.10 7.27 -2.02
C THR A 118 -13.82 6.59 -1.51
N GLY A 119 -12.81 6.44 -2.36
CA GLY A 119 -11.53 5.91 -1.92
C GLY A 119 -10.40 6.15 -2.90
N LEU A 120 -9.21 5.74 -2.46
CA LEU A 120 -7.98 5.93 -3.22
C LEU A 120 -7.90 4.90 -4.35
N LEU A 121 -7.95 5.38 -5.59
CA LEU A 121 -7.89 4.56 -6.80
C LEU A 121 -6.48 4.02 -7.06
N LEU A 122 -6.37 2.71 -7.23
CA LEU A 122 -5.19 2.03 -7.76
C LEU A 122 -5.57 1.45 -9.12
N GLN A 123 -5.12 2.10 -10.20
CA GLN A 123 -5.52 1.75 -11.56
C GLN A 123 -4.30 1.58 -12.46
N HIS A 124 -4.30 0.47 -13.19
CA HIS A 124 -3.23 0.11 -14.11
C HIS A 124 -3.74 -0.23 -15.51
N GLN A 125 -2.84 -0.16 -16.49
CA GLN A 125 -3.13 -0.28 -17.92
C GLN A 125 -1.89 -0.81 -18.66
N ASN A 126 -2.08 -1.39 -19.85
CA ASN A 126 -1.01 -2.09 -20.60
C ASN A 126 -0.42 -3.27 -19.81
N ILE A 127 -1.31 -4.02 -19.16
CA ILE A 127 -0.95 -5.07 -18.21
C ILE A 127 -0.57 -6.34 -18.98
N THR A 128 0.53 -6.98 -18.58
CA THR A 128 0.86 -8.34 -18.98
C THR A 128 0.49 -9.29 -17.83
N SER A 129 -0.39 -10.24 -18.07
CA SER A 129 -0.85 -11.15 -17.02
C SER A 129 0.29 -11.87 -16.27
N GLY A 130 0.10 -12.03 -14.97
CA GLY A 130 1.01 -12.73 -14.06
C GLY A 130 1.89 -11.79 -13.24
N ARG A 131 1.97 -12.08 -11.93
CA ARG A 131 2.70 -11.29 -10.92
C ARG A 131 4.14 -10.93 -11.28
N ALA A 132 4.85 -11.86 -11.93
CA ALA A 132 6.24 -11.67 -12.34
C ALA A 132 6.38 -10.77 -13.58
N ASN A 133 5.34 -10.70 -14.40
CA ASN A 133 5.35 -10.01 -15.69
C ASN A 133 4.86 -8.57 -15.59
N SER A 134 3.84 -8.31 -14.77
CA SER A 134 3.24 -6.98 -14.59
C SER A 134 2.59 -6.88 -13.22
N ARG A 135 2.95 -5.86 -12.43
CA ARG A 135 2.26 -5.54 -11.18
C ARG A 135 2.48 -4.10 -10.75
N GLN A 136 1.56 -3.62 -9.92
CA GLN A 136 1.68 -2.39 -9.16
C GLN A 136 2.00 -2.73 -7.69
N GLU A 137 3.11 -2.21 -7.17
CA GLU A 137 3.48 -2.27 -5.76
C GLU A 137 3.21 -0.91 -5.11
N VAL A 138 2.38 -0.86 -4.08
CA VAL A 138 2.05 0.35 -3.33
C VAL A 138 2.57 0.23 -1.91
N VAL A 139 3.57 1.04 -1.59
CA VAL A 139 4.06 1.21 -0.23
C VAL A 139 3.21 2.26 0.47
N ILE A 140 2.49 1.83 1.49
CA ILE A 140 1.73 2.67 2.41
C ILE A 140 2.63 2.86 3.64
N ALA A 141 2.97 4.09 3.98
CA ALA A 141 3.82 4.39 5.14
C ALA A 141 3.18 5.45 6.04
N PHE A 142 3.24 5.20 7.34
CA PHE A 142 2.71 6.09 8.36
C PHE A 142 3.84 6.93 8.95
N GLY A 143 3.61 8.22 9.18
CA GLY A 143 4.61 9.14 9.74
C GLY A 143 5.12 8.73 11.13
N ARG A 144 4.38 7.87 11.82
CA ARG A 144 4.74 7.20 13.08
C ARG A 144 3.99 5.86 13.18
N PRO A 145 4.45 4.90 14.01
CA PRO A 145 3.76 3.62 14.17
C PRO A 145 2.30 3.79 14.56
N VAL A 146 1.42 3.02 13.92
CA VAL A 146 -0.02 2.96 14.20
C VAL A 146 -0.41 1.56 14.66
N THR A 147 -1.50 1.42 15.39
CA THR A 147 -2.08 0.13 15.81
C THR A 147 -3.56 0.08 15.46
N ASN A 148 -4.17 -1.09 15.46
CA ASN A 148 -5.59 -1.28 15.12
C ASN A 148 -5.97 -0.65 13.77
N LEU A 149 -5.06 -0.70 12.80
CA LEU A 149 -5.29 -0.14 11.47
C LEU A 149 -6.36 -0.98 10.76
N GLN A 150 -7.41 -0.31 10.31
CA GLN A 150 -8.55 -0.87 9.61
C GLN A 150 -8.81 -0.09 8.33
N PHE A 151 -9.04 -0.82 7.24
CA PHE A 151 -9.46 -0.32 5.94
C PHE A 151 -9.95 -1.51 5.11
N SER A 152 -10.46 -1.24 3.91
CA SER A 152 -10.86 -2.27 2.96
C SER A 152 -10.13 -2.09 1.64
N VAL A 153 -9.79 -3.21 1.01
CA VAL A 153 -9.55 -3.26 -0.43
C VAL A 153 -10.88 -3.62 -1.08
N THR A 154 -11.33 -2.83 -2.04
CA THR A 154 -12.59 -3.06 -2.74
C THR A 154 -12.35 -3.38 -4.20
N ASP A 155 -13.38 -3.95 -4.82
CA ASP A 155 -13.43 -4.18 -6.26
C ASP A 155 -12.42 -5.21 -6.80
N ILE A 156 -12.03 -6.19 -5.97
CA ILE A 156 -11.30 -7.36 -6.48
C ILE A 156 -12.26 -8.19 -7.31
N ASP A 157 -12.07 -8.26 -8.62
CA ASP A 157 -13.03 -8.89 -9.52
C ASP A 157 -12.41 -9.78 -10.62
N SER A 158 -13.27 -10.24 -11.52
CA SER A 158 -12.91 -11.14 -12.61
C SER A 158 -13.93 -11.05 -13.74
N ASN A 159 -13.49 -11.22 -14.97
CA ASN A 159 -14.36 -11.29 -16.13
C ASN A 159 -13.71 -12.16 -17.21
N ASP A 160 -14.29 -13.33 -17.45
CA ASP A 160 -13.77 -14.29 -18.44
C ASP A 160 -14.37 -13.99 -19.82
N GLN A 161 -14.01 -12.82 -20.36
CA GLN A 161 -14.29 -12.48 -21.75
C GLN A 161 -13.12 -12.86 -22.66
N GLN A 162 -12.66 -14.12 -22.55
CA GLN A 162 -11.61 -14.72 -23.37
C GLN A 162 -11.67 -14.26 -24.84
N GLY A 163 -10.62 -13.57 -25.28
CA GLY A 163 -10.49 -13.05 -26.66
C GLY A 163 -10.88 -11.58 -26.85
N ASN A 164 -11.37 -10.90 -25.81
CA ASN A 164 -11.62 -9.46 -25.82
C ASN A 164 -10.61 -8.71 -24.93
N ASN A 165 -10.46 -7.40 -25.15
CA ASN A 165 -9.60 -6.52 -24.35
C ASN A 165 -10.13 -6.25 -22.92
N ASN A 166 -11.13 -7.00 -22.46
CA ASN A 166 -11.79 -6.87 -21.17
C ASN A 166 -11.66 -8.14 -20.31
N ASP A 167 -10.76 -9.06 -20.68
CA ASP A 167 -10.40 -10.20 -19.83
C ASP A 167 -9.49 -9.73 -18.69
N PHE A 168 -9.83 -10.12 -17.45
CA PHE A 168 -9.09 -9.81 -16.24
C PHE A 168 -9.43 -10.77 -15.11
N TYR A 169 -8.48 -10.94 -14.20
CA TYR A 169 -8.66 -11.71 -12.98
C TYR A 169 -7.74 -11.20 -11.89
N ASP A 170 -8.29 -10.31 -11.07
CA ASP A 170 -7.53 -9.52 -10.11
C ASP A 170 -6.91 -10.37 -9.00
N GLN A 171 -5.75 -9.92 -8.56
CA GLN A 171 -4.95 -10.56 -7.54
C GLN A 171 -4.35 -9.50 -6.63
N VAL A 172 -4.60 -9.65 -5.33
CA VAL A 172 -4.10 -8.71 -4.32
C VAL A 172 -3.39 -9.47 -3.21
N GLU A 173 -2.20 -9.02 -2.87
CA GLU A 173 -1.49 -9.43 -1.66
C GLU A 173 -1.07 -8.22 -0.84
N LEU A 174 -0.89 -8.44 0.47
CA LEU A 174 -0.39 -7.44 1.39
C LEU A 174 0.69 -8.08 2.27
N THR A 175 1.62 -7.27 2.75
CA THR A 175 2.62 -7.65 3.76
C THR A 175 2.09 -7.46 5.18
N GLY A 176 2.78 -8.05 6.17
CA GLY A 176 2.47 -7.88 7.59
C GLY A 176 1.35 -8.79 8.13
N THR A 177 1.35 -8.94 9.46
CA THR A 177 0.37 -9.77 10.18
C THR A 177 -0.95 -9.02 10.34
N ARG A 178 -2.04 -9.63 9.87
CA ARG A 178 -3.38 -9.04 9.86
C ARG A 178 -4.46 -10.12 9.90
N SER A 179 -5.67 -9.72 10.24
CA SER A 179 -6.89 -10.46 9.98
C SER A 179 -7.66 -9.82 8.83
N TYR A 180 -8.54 -10.59 8.18
CA TYR A 180 -9.40 -10.12 7.12
C TYR A 180 -10.76 -10.82 7.15
N THR A 181 -11.77 -10.17 6.60
CA THR A 181 -13.09 -10.74 6.33
C THR A 181 -13.56 -10.37 4.93
N PHE A 182 -14.41 -11.21 4.35
CA PHE A 182 -14.99 -11.00 3.03
C PHE A 182 -16.47 -10.70 3.13
N THR A 183 -17.02 -10.05 2.10
CA THR A 183 -18.46 -10.02 1.90
C THR A 183 -18.98 -11.45 1.64
N SER A 184 -20.01 -11.87 2.36
CA SER A 184 -20.57 -13.22 2.18
C SER A 184 -21.35 -13.34 0.87
N ARG A 185 -21.09 -14.42 0.16
CA ARG A 185 -21.98 -15.00 -0.84
C ARG A 185 -22.86 -15.99 -0.11
N GLY A 186 -24.10 -15.61 0.20
CA GLY A 186 -25.03 -16.35 1.08
C GLY A 186 -24.96 -17.89 1.00
N GLY A 187 -25.30 -18.56 2.10
CA GLY A 187 -25.07 -20.01 2.26
C GLY A 187 -23.66 -20.35 2.79
N GLY A 188 -22.98 -19.39 3.41
CA GLY A 188 -21.67 -19.57 4.05
C GLY A 188 -20.47 -19.43 3.12
N ASN A 189 -20.68 -19.09 1.84
CA ASN A 189 -19.61 -18.87 0.88
C ASN A 189 -19.15 -17.40 0.87
N THR A 190 -18.06 -17.14 0.14
CA THR A 190 -17.50 -15.80 -0.09
C THR A 190 -17.24 -15.60 -1.58
N TYR A 191 -17.25 -14.34 -2.01
CA TYR A 191 -16.89 -13.97 -3.38
C TYR A 191 -15.38 -13.91 -3.56
N VAL A 192 -14.67 -13.32 -2.60
CA VAL A 192 -13.21 -13.33 -2.58
C VAL A 192 -12.72 -14.52 -1.75
N ILE A 193 -11.64 -15.17 -2.22
CA ILE A 193 -10.94 -16.27 -1.55
C ILE A 193 -9.44 -16.00 -1.48
N GLY A 194 -8.70 -16.85 -0.77
CA GLY A 194 -7.25 -16.74 -0.57
C GLY A 194 -6.87 -16.02 0.74
N ALA A 195 -5.59 -16.05 1.08
CA ALA A 195 -5.05 -15.48 2.32
C ALA A 195 -4.45 -14.07 2.18
N GLY A 196 -4.40 -13.54 0.96
CA GLY A 196 -3.74 -12.26 0.63
C GLY A 196 -2.23 -12.32 0.80
N THR A 197 -1.63 -13.50 0.78
CA THR A 197 -0.17 -13.68 0.84
C THR A 197 0.39 -13.86 -0.57
N GLN A 198 1.71 -13.79 -0.70
CA GLN A 198 2.35 -14.01 -2.01
C GLN A 198 2.03 -15.36 -2.65
N ASN A 199 1.88 -16.41 -1.84
CA ASN A 199 1.59 -17.76 -2.33
C ASN A 199 0.09 -18.05 -2.43
N ASP A 200 -0.74 -17.17 -1.87
CA ASP A 200 -2.18 -17.33 -1.80
C ASP A 200 -2.84 -15.93 -1.78
N PRO A 201 -2.79 -15.20 -2.91
CA PRO A 201 -3.33 -13.85 -3.02
C PRO A 201 -4.87 -13.87 -2.96
N TRP A 202 -5.46 -12.73 -2.63
CA TRP A 202 -6.91 -12.57 -2.77
C TRP A 202 -7.30 -12.43 -4.23
N HIS A 203 -8.36 -13.12 -4.59
CA HIS A 203 -8.95 -13.13 -5.92
C HIS A 203 -10.42 -13.58 -5.85
N MET A 204 -11.19 -13.35 -6.90
CA MET A 204 -12.55 -13.88 -7.01
C MET A 204 -12.55 -15.42 -6.98
N TYR A 205 -13.59 -16.03 -6.44
CA TYR A 205 -13.71 -17.49 -6.30
C TYR A 205 -13.80 -18.25 -7.63
N ASN A 206 -14.11 -17.53 -8.72
CA ASN A 206 -14.11 -18.01 -10.09
C ASN A 206 -13.58 -16.90 -11.02
N ASP A 207 -13.46 -17.19 -12.30
CA ASP A 207 -12.91 -16.30 -13.32
C ASP A 207 -13.96 -15.42 -14.03
N ASP A 208 -15.24 -15.54 -13.69
CA ASP A 208 -16.34 -14.81 -14.34
C ASP A 208 -17.34 -14.23 -13.32
N THR A 209 -16.81 -13.56 -12.29
CA THR A 209 -17.61 -12.76 -11.35
C THR A 209 -17.15 -11.30 -11.37
N VAL A 210 -17.95 -10.47 -12.02
CA VAL A 210 -17.81 -9.01 -12.00
C VAL A 210 -18.28 -8.47 -10.64
N ALA A 211 -17.42 -7.69 -9.99
CA ALA A 211 -17.82 -6.71 -8.99
C ALA A 211 -17.91 -5.36 -9.71
N ASN A 212 -18.92 -4.56 -9.38
CA ASN A 212 -18.99 -3.22 -9.95
C ASN A 212 -18.20 -2.26 -9.07
N ASP A 213 -17.51 -1.29 -9.65
CA ASP A 213 -16.76 -0.27 -8.90
C ASP A 213 -17.69 0.48 -7.92
N SER A 214 -18.95 0.70 -8.33
CA SER A 214 -20.00 1.30 -7.49
C SER A 214 -21.41 0.78 -7.80
N GLY A 215 -22.34 0.96 -6.87
CA GLY A 215 -23.76 0.61 -7.05
C GLY A 215 -24.10 -0.83 -6.68
N ALA A 216 -25.07 -1.46 -7.36
CA ALA A 216 -25.51 -2.81 -7.02
C ALA A 216 -24.37 -3.83 -7.22
N ASN A 217 -24.22 -4.80 -6.31
CA ASN A 217 -23.20 -5.86 -6.35
C ASN A 217 -21.73 -5.39 -6.24
N SER A 218 -21.51 -4.13 -5.89
CA SER A 218 -20.16 -3.57 -5.73
C SER A 218 -19.42 -4.14 -4.52
N ASP A 219 -20.15 -4.66 -3.54
CA ASP A 219 -19.60 -5.24 -2.32
C ASP A 219 -18.95 -6.62 -2.51
N ARG A 220 -19.13 -7.26 -3.68
CA ARG A 220 -18.65 -8.62 -3.95
C ARG A 220 -17.12 -8.73 -3.91
N GLY A 221 -16.41 -7.70 -4.34
CA GLY A 221 -14.95 -7.68 -4.40
C GLY A 221 -14.26 -7.18 -3.13
N ASN A 222 -14.97 -7.08 -2.00
CA ASN A 222 -14.44 -6.41 -0.81
C ASN A 222 -13.72 -7.37 0.13
N VAL A 223 -12.57 -6.89 0.62
CA VAL A 223 -11.80 -7.48 1.72
C VAL A 223 -11.62 -6.43 2.80
N ASN A 224 -12.23 -6.64 3.97
CA ASN A 224 -12.06 -5.77 5.13
C ASN A 224 -10.86 -6.23 5.95
N LEU A 225 -10.02 -5.30 6.37
CA LEU A 225 -8.70 -5.59 6.95
C LEU A 225 -8.56 -5.06 8.37
N THR A 226 -7.78 -5.78 9.18
CA THR A 226 -7.34 -5.29 10.48
C THR A 226 -5.91 -5.70 10.76
N TYR A 227 -5.04 -4.73 11.02
CA TYR A 227 -3.70 -4.94 11.57
C TYR A 227 -3.75 -4.66 13.07
N PRO A 228 -3.78 -5.70 13.93
CA PRO A 228 -3.93 -5.51 15.37
C PRO A 228 -2.64 -4.99 16.03
N GLY A 229 -1.48 -5.30 15.45
CA GLY A 229 -0.17 -4.91 15.96
C GLY A 229 0.32 -3.56 15.44
N PRO A 230 1.48 -3.08 15.95
CA PRO A 230 2.11 -1.87 15.46
C PRO A 230 2.57 -2.01 14.00
N VAL A 231 2.24 -1.03 13.18
CA VAL A 231 2.57 -0.94 11.76
C VAL A 231 3.15 0.44 11.47
N SER A 232 4.29 0.48 10.78
CA SER A 232 4.84 1.72 10.22
C SER A 232 4.76 1.75 8.70
N SER A 233 4.69 0.58 8.07
CA SER A 233 4.50 0.47 6.62
C SER A 233 3.89 -0.87 6.24
N ILE A 234 3.10 -0.85 5.17
CA ILE A 234 2.55 -2.02 4.49
C ILE A 234 2.83 -1.87 3.00
N THR A 235 3.27 -2.94 2.36
CA THR A 235 3.27 -3.05 0.90
C THR A 235 2.05 -3.83 0.44
N LEU A 236 1.26 -3.22 -0.43
CA LEU A 236 0.23 -3.85 -1.27
C LEU A 236 0.84 -4.19 -2.61
N THR A 237 0.55 -5.38 -3.13
CA THR A 237 0.89 -5.76 -4.50
C THR A 237 -0.37 -6.18 -5.24
N TYR A 238 -0.58 -5.57 -6.41
CA TYR A 238 -1.77 -5.73 -7.24
C TYR A 238 -1.38 -6.08 -8.67
N TRP A 239 -2.02 -7.11 -9.23
CA TRP A 239 -1.84 -7.55 -10.61
C TRP A 239 -3.07 -8.30 -11.09
N THR A 240 -3.12 -8.59 -12.39
CA THR A 240 -4.06 -9.57 -12.95
C THR A 240 -3.34 -10.88 -13.25
N SER A 241 -3.95 -12.03 -12.93
CA SER A 241 -3.41 -13.33 -13.30
C SER A 241 -3.73 -13.74 -14.74
N ARG A 242 -4.69 -13.07 -15.39
CA ARG A 242 -5.17 -13.36 -16.75
C ARG A 242 -5.57 -12.09 -17.51
N GLY A 243 -5.65 -12.18 -18.83
CA GLY A 243 -6.06 -11.06 -19.67
C GLY A 243 -5.11 -9.85 -19.64
N SER A 244 -5.60 -8.75 -20.21
CA SER A 244 -4.88 -7.48 -20.35
C SER A 244 -5.80 -6.26 -20.23
N GLY A 245 -7.04 -6.46 -19.75
CA GLY A 245 -7.98 -5.37 -19.55
C GLY A 245 -7.47 -4.38 -18.51
N ASN A 246 -7.82 -3.10 -18.64
CA ASN A 246 -7.51 -2.10 -17.63
C ASN A 246 -8.33 -2.37 -16.39
N GLN A 247 -7.70 -2.40 -15.22
CA GLN A 247 -8.35 -2.76 -13.96
C GLN A 247 -8.07 -1.76 -12.85
N ALA A 248 -8.94 -1.76 -11.85
CA ALA A 248 -8.89 -0.88 -10.72
C ALA A 248 -9.26 -1.63 -9.45
N ILE A 249 -8.54 -1.32 -8.38
CA ILE A 249 -9.02 -1.56 -7.02
C ILE A 249 -9.00 -0.24 -6.27
N PHE A 250 -9.70 -0.20 -5.14
CA PHE A 250 -9.71 0.99 -4.30
C PHE A 250 -9.33 0.66 -2.86
N LEU A 251 -8.75 1.65 -2.19
CA LEU A 251 -8.55 1.63 -0.75
C LEU A 251 -9.60 2.53 -0.10
N SER A 252 -10.40 1.97 0.80
CA SER A 252 -11.34 2.75 1.61
C SER A 252 -10.62 3.63 2.62
N ASP A 253 -11.40 4.38 3.40
CA ASP A 253 -10.93 5.11 4.57
C ASP A 253 -10.07 4.26 5.50
N PHE A 254 -9.10 4.90 6.15
CA PHE A 254 -8.30 4.25 7.19
C PHE A 254 -8.77 4.72 8.56
N THR A 255 -8.93 3.79 9.50
CA THR A 255 -9.07 4.10 10.92
C THR A 255 -7.95 3.41 11.68
N PHE A 256 -7.27 4.13 12.57
CA PHE A 256 -6.15 3.56 13.34
C PHE A 256 -5.92 4.32 14.65
N THR A 257 -5.12 3.75 15.53
CA THR A 257 -4.68 4.36 16.79
C THR A 257 -3.22 4.76 16.70
N ALA A 258 -2.89 6.00 17.08
CA ALA A 258 -1.52 6.49 17.13
C ALA A 258 -1.32 7.54 18.25
N MET A 259 -0.08 7.68 18.71
CA MET A 259 0.27 8.65 19.75
C MET A 259 0.12 10.09 19.26
N GLY A 260 -0.46 10.95 20.10
CA GLY A 260 -0.43 12.40 19.95
C GLY A 260 0.95 12.95 20.32
N CYS A 261 1.84 12.97 19.34
CA CYS A 261 2.76 14.09 19.17
C CYS A 261 1.93 15.18 18.51
#